data_AF-A0A8T6RJV3-F1
#
_entry.id   AF-A0A8T6RJV3-F1
#
_cell.length_a   1.000
_cell.length_b   1.000
_cell.length_c   1.000
_cell.angle_alpha   90.00
_cell.angle_beta   90.00
_cell.angle_gamma   90.00
#
_symmetry.space_group_name_H-M   'P 1'
#
loop_
_entity.id
_entity.type
_entity.pdbx_description
1 polymer ?
#
loop_
_entity_poly.entity_id
_entity_poly.type
_entity_poly.pdbx_seq_one_letter_code
_entity_poly.pdbx_strand_id
1 'polypeptide(L)'
;MGQSLFLNPLEMVPVLISYVIISIISLLLIYKKKMNRKITIIILFLSILIPGLIFGLSMHPVFASQQIFIFIFNITRNPAMISRILPSIVIISIVLAVFVVSTLIFGRIFCSYACPLGAAQELISNINFKNKVKKSKYAVSLPNKVTNSIRVTFFITMIVTSITWGFALFSIINPFKAFSIFQNILNPVVLIVPILILVLILISSIFIYRPWCTILCPFGTVAWLTSRFSFFKLRRNDNCTKCQACEKVCPTSEAFINSNKSRCYLCNRCVEICPANAIEFDKNK
;
A
#
# COMPACT_ATOMS: atom_id res chain seq x y z
N MET A 1 -10.82 19.66 19.03
CA MET A 1 -10.25 20.31 17.82
C MET A 1 -8.93 20.95 18.23
N GLY A 2 -7.78 20.56 17.69
CA GLY A 2 -6.52 21.29 17.94
C GLY A 2 -5.25 20.51 18.29
N GLN A 3 -5.08 19.24 17.91
CA GLN A 3 -3.75 18.59 17.92
C GLN A 3 -3.58 17.79 16.63
N SER A 4 -2.41 17.90 15.98
CA SER A 4 -1.96 17.26 14.72
C SER A 4 -2.02 18.04 13.39
N LEU A 5 -2.04 19.39 13.39
CA LEU A 5 -1.84 20.16 12.14
C LEU A 5 -0.38 20.56 11.87
N PHE A 6 0.50 20.45 12.88
CA PHE A 6 1.94 20.62 12.73
C PHE A 6 2.61 19.32 13.16
N LEU A 7 2.84 18.41 12.22
CA LEU A 7 3.82 17.37 12.45
C LEU A 7 5.20 18.02 12.38
N ASN A 8 6.01 17.80 13.41
CA ASN A 8 7.42 18.18 13.38
C ASN A 8 8.07 17.46 12.19
N PRO A 9 8.67 18.18 11.23
CA PRO A 9 9.34 17.55 10.08
C PRO A 9 10.39 16.53 10.52
N LEU A 10 11.03 16.78 11.66
CA LEU A 10 12.01 15.90 12.31
C LEU A 10 11.45 14.52 12.70
N GLU A 11 10.18 14.43 13.10
CA GLU A 11 9.54 13.14 13.44
C GLU A 11 9.14 12.34 12.19
N MET A 12 9.03 13.02 11.03
CA MET A 12 8.62 12.40 9.76
C MET A 12 9.79 11.71 9.05
N VAL A 13 11.00 12.26 9.20
CA VAL A 13 12.21 11.78 8.50
C VAL A 13 12.53 10.31 8.82
N PRO A 14 12.56 9.85 10.09
CA PRO A 14 12.86 8.46 10.42
C PRO A 14 11.87 7.46 9.80
N VAL A 15 10.59 7.85 9.75
CA VAL A 15 9.51 7.03 9.17
C VAL A 15 9.72 6.84 7.68
N LEU A 16 9.96 7.93 6.95
CA LEU A 16 10.21 7.90 5.51
C LEU A 16 11.46 7.09 5.18
N ILE A 17 12.55 7.29 5.94
CA ILE A 17 13.79 6.52 5.80
C ILE A 17 13.50 5.03 5.97
N SER A 18 12.74 4.64 7.01
CA SER A 18 12.41 3.23 7.24
C SER A 18 11.62 2.61 6.06
N TYR A 19 10.67 3.35 5.48
CA TYR A 19 9.91 2.88 4.31
C TYR A 19 10.79 2.71 3.08
N VAL A 20 11.69 3.66 2.82
CA VAL A 20 12.61 3.63 1.68
C VAL A 20 13.58 2.46 1.85
N ILE A 21 14.19 2.30 3.02
CA ILE A 21 15.11 1.19 3.33
C ILE A 21 14.42 -0.16 3.13
N ILE A 22 13.24 -0.37 3.70
CA ILE A 22 12.50 -1.63 3.56
C ILE A 22 12.16 -1.91 2.09
N SER A 23 11.75 -0.87 1.33
CA SER A 23 11.42 -1.02 -0.09
C SER A 23 12.64 -1.38 -0.93
N ILE A 24 13.78 -0.72 -0.71
CA ILE A 24 15.04 -0.97 -1.42
C ILE A 24 15.58 -2.36 -1.10
N ILE A 25 15.63 -2.75 0.18
CA ILE A 25 16.07 -4.09 0.60
C ILE A 25 15.20 -5.17 -0.06
N SER A 26 13.88 -4.97 -0.04
CA SER A 26 12.95 -5.90 -0.67
C SER A 26 13.19 -6.02 -2.18
N LEU A 27 13.35 -4.90 -2.87
CA LEU A 27 13.66 -4.86 -4.30
C LEU A 27 14.97 -5.61 -4.61
N LEU A 28 16.04 -5.32 -3.88
CA LEU A 28 17.36 -5.95 -4.08
C LEU A 28 17.30 -7.47 -3.88
N LEU A 29 16.54 -7.94 -2.88
CA LEU A 29 16.36 -9.37 -2.62
C LEU A 29 15.56 -10.08 -3.72
N ILE A 30 14.53 -9.43 -4.26
CA ILE A 30 13.78 -9.95 -5.42
C ILE A 30 14.69 -9.96 -6.66
N TYR A 31 15.41 -8.87 -6.91
CA TYR A 31 16.31 -8.75 -8.06
C TYR A 31 17.40 -9.82 -8.05
N LYS A 32 17.99 -10.09 -6.88
CA LYS A 32 19.01 -11.15 -6.69
C LYS A 32 18.41 -12.56 -6.61
N LYS A 33 17.10 -12.75 -6.78
CA LYS A 33 16.38 -14.03 -6.62
C LYS A 33 16.67 -14.74 -5.27
N LYS A 34 17.00 -13.98 -4.22
CA LYS A 34 17.27 -14.50 -2.87
C LYS A 34 16.05 -14.44 -1.94
N MET A 35 14.96 -13.82 -2.40
CA MET A 35 13.76 -13.67 -1.59
C MET A 35 13.03 -15.02 -1.45
N ASN A 36 12.96 -15.52 -0.21
CA ASN A 36 12.26 -16.73 0.18
C ASN A 36 11.16 -16.40 1.19
N ARG A 37 10.21 -17.34 1.40
CA ARG A 37 9.09 -17.19 2.35
C ARG A 37 9.52 -16.71 3.75
N LYS A 38 10.60 -17.26 4.32
CA LYS A 38 11.10 -16.84 5.65
C LYS A 38 11.51 -15.37 5.68
N ILE A 39 12.30 -14.95 4.68
CA ILE A 39 12.76 -13.56 4.54
C ILE A 39 11.58 -12.62 4.33
N THR A 40 10.61 -13.02 3.50
CA THR A 40 9.36 -12.27 3.31
C THR A 40 8.65 -12.04 4.64
N ILE A 41 8.44 -13.08 5.46
CA ILE A 41 7.77 -12.93 6.77
C ILE A 41 8.55 -11.98 7.69
N ILE A 42 9.88 -12.07 7.73
CA ILE A 42 10.73 -11.17 8.53
C ILE A 42 10.55 -9.72 8.10
N ILE A 43 10.60 -9.44 6.79
CA ILE A 43 10.42 -8.08 6.26
C ILE A 43 9.03 -7.54 6.59
N LEU A 44 7.99 -8.36 6.43
CA LEU A 44 6.61 -7.97 6.75
C LEU A 44 6.44 -7.64 8.23
N PHE A 45 7.05 -8.43 9.12
CA PHE A 45 7.01 -8.17 10.56
C PHE A 45 7.75 -6.89 10.93
N LEU A 46 8.95 -6.67 10.37
CA LEU A 46 9.72 -5.44 10.55
C LEU A 46 8.96 -4.21 10.05
N SER A 47 8.22 -4.32 8.95
CA SER A 47 7.36 -3.24 8.45
C SER A 47 6.19 -2.91 9.40
N ILE A 48 5.59 -3.91 10.03
CA ILE A 48 4.52 -3.66 11.03
C ILE A 48 5.11 -3.01 12.28
N LEU A 49 6.27 -3.48 12.72
CA LEU A 49 6.87 -3.07 13.99
C LEU A 49 7.50 -1.68 13.91
N ILE A 50 8.34 -1.41 12.90
CA ILE A 50 9.14 -0.18 12.82
C ILE A 50 8.27 1.02 12.40
N PRO A 51 7.84 1.18 11.14
CA PRO A 51 7.03 2.33 10.76
C PRO A 51 5.60 2.29 11.30
N GLY A 52 5.08 1.10 11.63
CA GLY A 52 3.75 0.94 12.19
C GLY A 52 3.69 1.30 13.67
N LEU A 53 4.21 0.42 14.52
CA LEU A 53 4.04 0.50 15.98
C LEU A 53 5.01 1.48 16.66
N ILE A 54 6.30 1.46 16.34
CA ILE A 54 7.31 2.29 17.00
C ILE A 54 7.11 3.77 16.67
N PHE A 55 6.98 4.10 15.37
CA PHE A 55 6.80 5.47 14.94
C PHE A 55 5.33 5.91 14.85
N GLY A 56 4.39 5.03 15.20
CA GLY A 56 2.96 5.32 15.25
C GLY A 56 2.33 5.78 13.93
N LEU A 57 2.99 5.48 12.79
CA LEU A 57 2.44 5.65 11.45
C LEU A 57 2.02 7.10 11.11
N SER A 58 2.76 8.07 11.63
CA SER A 58 2.46 9.51 11.51
C SER A 58 2.35 10.01 10.06
N MET A 59 2.96 9.31 9.09
CA MET A 59 2.94 9.70 7.67
C MET A 59 2.71 8.51 6.74
N HIS A 60 1.51 8.43 6.16
CA HIS A 60 1.20 7.53 5.07
C HIS A 60 0.63 8.31 3.88
N PRO A 61 0.81 7.82 2.62
CA PRO A 61 0.42 8.57 1.42
C PRO A 61 -1.06 8.97 1.38
N VAL A 62 -1.93 8.18 2.02
CA VAL A 62 -3.35 8.53 2.12
C VAL A 62 -3.58 9.78 2.96
N PHE A 63 -2.92 9.91 4.13
CA PHE A 63 -3.05 11.11 4.96
C PHE A 63 -2.55 12.34 4.20
N ALA A 64 -1.44 12.20 3.48
CA ALA A 64 -0.92 13.24 2.61
C ALA A 64 -1.95 13.70 1.56
N SER A 65 -2.59 12.76 0.86
CA SER A 65 -3.62 13.10 -0.13
C SER A 65 -4.79 13.88 0.46
N GLN A 66 -5.19 13.59 1.70
CA GLN A 66 -6.34 14.24 2.33
C GLN A 66 -6.06 15.65 2.84
N GLN A 67 -4.88 15.86 3.42
CA GLN A 67 -4.48 17.17 3.90
C GLN A 67 -4.40 18.18 2.76
N ILE A 68 -4.02 17.72 1.56
CA ILE A 68 -4.06 18.54 0.35
C ILE A 68 -5.49 19.03 0.05
N PHE A 69 -6.49 18.15 0.09
CA PHE A 69 -7.87 18.55 -0.19
C PHE A 69 -8.46 19.49 0.88
N ILE A 70 -8.17 19.24 2.16
CA ILE A 70 -8.60 20.12 3.26
C ILE A 70 -7.95 21.51 3.13
N PHE A 71 -6.68 21.56 2.72
CA PHE A 71 -6.01 22.84 2.44
C PHE A 71 -6.69 23.61 1.31
N ILE A 72 -7.01 22.94 0.19
CA ILE A 72 -7.75 23.55 -0.94
C ILE A 72 -9.12 24.09 -0.49
N PHE A 73 -9.81 23.38 0.40
CA PHE A 73 -11.06 23.88 0.97
C PHE A 73 -10.85 25.15 1.80
N ASN A 74 -9.88 25.14 2.71
CA ASN A 74 -9.62 26.26 3.63
C ASN A 74 -9.14 27.52 2.92
N ILE A 75 -8.29 27.39 1.87
CA ILE A 75 -7.81 28.54 1.09
C ILE A 75 -8.93 29.20 0.29
N THR A 76 -9.89 28.42 -0.23
CA THR A 76 -11.03 28.93 -1.01
C THR A 76 -11.97 29.78 -0.14
N ARG A 77 -12.10 29.44 1.15
CA ARG A 77 -12.92 30.23 2.10
C ARG A 77 -12.18 31.39 2.76
N ASN A 78 -10.90 31.20 3.13
CA ASN A 78 -10.14 32.15 3.93
C ASN A 78 -8.68 32.25 3.43
N PRO A 79 -8.39 33.10 2.44
CA PRO A 79 -7.03 33.23 1.88
C PRO A 79 -6.00 33.76 2.89
N ALA A 80 -6.43 34.43 3.96
CA ALA A 80 -5.52 34.86 5.05
C ALA A 80 -4.85 33.68 5.79
N MET A 81 -5.37 32.45 5.66
CA MET A 81 -4.83 31.27 6.33
C MET A 81 -3.65 30.62 5.57
N ILE A 82 -3.27 31.15 4.40
CA ILE A 82 -2.21 30.63 3.53
C ILE A 82 -0.87 30.52 4.26
N SER A 83 -0.40 31.60 4.89
CA SER A 83 0.94 31.65 5.49
C SER A 83 1.16 30.64 6.62
N ARG A 84 0.08 30.22 7.32
CA ARG A 84 0.15 29.25 8.42
C ARG A 84 0.14 27.79 7.94
N ILE A 85 -0.45 27.50 6.77
CA ILE A 85 -0.63 26.12 6.29
C ILE A 85 0.35 25.78 5.16
N LEU A 86 0.90 26.78 4.47
CA LEU A 86 1.86 26.61 3.35
C LEU A 86 3.07 25.68 3.64
N PRO A 87 3.75 25.75 4.80
CA PRO A 87 4.88 24.85 5.05
C PRO A 87 4.46 23.38 5.17
N SER A 88 3.34 23.10 5.86
CA SER A 88 2.84 21.73 6.05
C SER A 88 2.40 21.10 4.72
N ILE A 89 1.75 21.87 3.83
CA ILE A 89 1.30 21.38 2.52
C ILE A 89 2.47 21.07 1.58
N VAL A 90 3.53 21.88 1.59
CA VAL A 90 4.72 21.66 0.75
C VAL A 90 5.39 20.34 1.13
N ILE A 91 5.61 20.11 2.44
CA ILE A 91 6.21 18.87 2.93
C ILE A 91 5.35 17.67 2.54
N ILE A 92 4.03 17.77 2.74
CA ILE A 92 3.08 16.70 2.40
C ILE A 92 3.08 16.39 0.89
N SER A 93 3.16 17.41 0.05
CA SER A 93 3.18 17.28 -1.41
C SER A 93 4.48 16.63 -1.89
N ILE A 94 5.63 17.00 -1.30
CA ILE A 94 6.91 16.36 -1.57
C ILE A 94 6.85 14.87 -1.18
N VAL A 95 6.32 14.56 0.00
CA VAL A 95 6.16 13.17 0.45
C VAL A 95 5.30 12.37 -0.51
N LEU A 96 4.14 12.90 -0.91
CA LEU A 96 3.27 12.25 -1.89
C LEU A 96 3.99 12.04 -3.23
N ALA A 97 4.72 13.05 -3.72
CA ALA A 97 5.49 12.96 -4.96
C ALA A 97 6.56 11.87 -4.87
N VAL A 98 7.32 11.79 -3.78
CA VAL A 98 8.32 10.73 -3.55
C VAL A 98 7.67 9.35 -3.60
N PHE A 99 6.49 9.17 -2.99
CA PHE A 99 5.77 7.90 -3.04
C PHE A 99 5.26 7.55 -4.44
N VAL A 100 4.76 8.55 -5.18
CA VAL A 100 4.30 8.37 -6.56
C VAL A 100 5.46 8.02 -7.48
N VAL A 101 6.58 8.74 -7.40
CA VAL A 101 7.81 8.49 -8.16
C VAL A 101 8.38 7.11 -7.81
N SER A 102 8.45 6.76 -6.53
CA SER A 102 8.86 5.42 -6.10
C SER A 102 7.98 4.32 -6.71
N THR A 103 6.66 4.57 -6.78
CA THR A 103 5.71 3.63 -7.40
C THR A 103 5.85 3.56 -8.92
N LEU A 104 6.20 4.68 -9.57
CA LEU A 104 6.52 4.71 -11.01
C LEU A 104 7.81 3.95 -11.32
N ILE A 105 8.81 4.00 -10.45
CA ILE A 105 10.07 3.28 -10.71
C ILE A 105 9.86 1.79 -10.40
N PHE A 106 9.52 1.47 -9.16
CA PHE A 106 9.57 0.11 -8.61
C PHE A 106 8.21 -0.62 -8.61
N GLY A 107 7.17 0.01 -9.15
CA GLY A 107 5.81 -0.51 -9.05
C GLY A 107 5.29 -0.46 -7.61
N ARG A 108 4.38 -1.38 -7.25
CA ARG A 108 3.70 -1.34 -5.95
C ARG A 108 4.46 -2.03 -4.80
N ILE A 109 5.80 -2.00 -4.83
CA ILE A 109 6.64 -2.59 -3.77
C ILE A 109 6.36 -1.96 -2.41
N PHE A 110 6.13 -0.64 -2.37
CA PHE A 110 5.80 0.07 -1.14
C PHE A 110 4.56 -0.54 -0.45
N CYS A 111 3.45 -0.69 -1.19
CA CYS A 111 2.24 -1.31 -0.65
C CYS A 111 2.46 -2.76 -0.23
N SER A 112 3.43 -3.45 -0.83
CA SER A 112 3.68 -4.86 -0.59
C SER A 112 4.45 -5.12 0.69
N TYR A 113 5.57 -4.43 0.89
CA TYR A 113 6.56 -4.72 1.93
C TYR A 113 6.76 -3.59 2.94
N ALA A 114 6.58 -2.33 2.55
CA ALA A 114 6.90 -1.19 3.43
C ALA A 114 5.67 -0.66 4.19
N CYS A 115 4.49 -0.71 3.58
CA CYS A 115 3.24 -0.28 4.20
C CYS A 115 2.80 -1.28 5.29
N PRO A 116 2.74 -0.91 6.58
CA PRO A 116 2.39 -1.81 7.68
C PRO A 116 1.00 -2.45 7.53
N LEU A 117 -0.01 -1.70 7.09
CA LEU A 117 -1.34 -2.24 6.83
C LEU A 117 -1.36 -3.24 5.66
N GLY A 118 -0.56 -2.97 4.62
CA GLY A 118 -0.36 -3.89 3.51
C GLY A 118 0.39 -5.14 3.94
N ALA A 119 1.40 -4.98 4.79
CA ALA A 119 2.21 -6.06 5.33
C ALA A 119 1.41 -6.98 6.26
N ALA A 120 0.54 -6.41 7.10
CA ALA A 120 -0.37 -7.16 7.96
C ALA A 120 -1.34 -8.03 7.14
N GLN A 121 -1.95 -7.46 6.09
CA GLN A 121 -2.81 -8.22 5.17
C GLN A 121 -2.02 -9.30 4.40
N GLU A 122 -0.78 -9.01 3.96
CA GLU A 122 0.06 -10.01 3.29
C GLU A 122 0.42 -11.17 4.20
N LEU A 123 0.75 -10.89 5.47
CA LEU A 123 1.13 -11.88 6.46
C LEU A 123 -0.02 -12.87 6.70
N ILE A 124 -1.26 -12.37 6.84
CA ILE A 124 -2.47 -13.21 6.91
C ILE A 124 -2.64 -14.01 5.61
N SER A 125 -2.47 -13.36 4.46
CA SER A 125 -2.65 -14.00 3.17
C SER A 125 -1.62 -15.10 2.87
N ASN A 126 -0.45 -15.05 3.52
CA ASN A 126 0.61 -16.05 3.41
C ASN A 126 0.27 -17.34 4.18
N ILE A 127 -0.63 -17.29 5.17
CA ILE A 127 -1.15 -18.49 5.85
C ILE A 127 -1.86 -19.40 4.84
N ASN A 128 -2.61 -18.79 3.92
CA ASN A 128 -3.34 -19.51 2.86
C ASN A 128 -2.46 -19.94 1.69
N PHE A 129 -1.23 -19.42 1.60
CA PHE A 129 -0.28 -19.81 0.57
C PHE A 129 0.42 -21.13 0.96
N LYS A 130 0.17 -22.21 0.21
CA LYS A 130 0.89 -23.47 0.31
C LYS A 130 1.89 -23.54 -0.85
N ASN A 131 3.15 -23.92 -0.61
CA ASN A 131 4.23 -24.07 -1.62
C ASN A 131 4.00 -25.27 -2.59
N LYS A 132 2.74 -25.56 -2.94
CA LYS A 132 2.35 -26.55 -3.92
C LYS A 132 1.60 -25.82 -5.03
N VAL A 133 1.66 -26.31 -6.27
CA VAL A 133 0.89 -25.79 -7.41
C VAL A 133 -0.60 -26.11 -7.22
N LYS A 134 -1.21 -25.47 -6.23
CA LYS A 134 -2.65 -25.47 -5.98
C LYS A 134 -3.12 -24.04 -6.20
N LYS A 135 -4.30 -23.88 -6.82
CA LYS A 135 -4.93 -22.56 -7.00
C LYS A 135 -4.95 -21.88 -5.64
N SER A 136 -4.46 -20.65 -5.57
CA SER A 136 -4.50 -19.86 -4.34
C SER A 136 -5.95 -19.83 -3.84
N LYS A 137 -6.20 -20.48 -2.71
CA LYS A 137 -7.55 -20.79 -2.22
C LYS A 137 -8.11 -19.59 -1.45
N TYR A 138 -8.17 -18.42 -2.09
CA TYR A 138 -9.02 -17.34 -1.58
C TYR A 138 -10.46 -17.75 -1.83
N ALA A 139 -11.29 -17.72 -0.78
CA ALA A 139 -12.68 -18.13 -0.84
C ALA A 139 -13.48 -17.28 -1.83
N VAL A 140 -13.05 -16.03 -2.05
CA VAL A 140 -13.72 -15.08 -2.95
C VAL A 140 -12.69 -14.41 -3.88
N SER A 141 -12.70 -14.77 -5.16
CA SER A 141 -12.01 -14.00 -6.20
C SER A 141 -12.95 -12.92 -6.72
N LEU A 142 -12.81 -11.70 -6.21
CA LEU A 142 -13.63 -10.57 -6.67
C LEU A 142 -13.29 -10.22 -8.13
N PRO A 143 -14.29 -9.99 -9.00
CA PRO A 143 -14.04 -9.52 -10.35
C PRO A 143 -13.26 -8.21 -10.33
N ASN A 144 -12.27 -8.16 -11.22
CA ASN A 144 -11.39 -7.03 -11.43
C ASN A 144 -12.12 -5.72 -11.76
N LYS A 145 -13.29 -5.79 -12.40
CA LYS A 145 -14.14 -4.63 -12.69
C LYS A 145 -14.77 -4.05 -11.42
N VAL A 146 -15.36 -4.92 -10.59
CA VAL A 146 -16.07 -4.52 -9.36
C VAL A 146 -15.13 -3.85 -8.37
N THR A 147 -13.98 -4.46 -8.09
CA THR A 147 -13.00 -3.87 -7.15
C THR A 147 -12.47 -2.52 -7.63
N ASN A 148 -12.24 -2.37 -8.94
CA ASN A 148 -11.80 -1.11 -9.52
C ASN A 148 -12.90 -0.05 -9.45
N SER A 149 -14.15 -0.39 -9.79
CA SER A 149 -15.27 0.53 -9.68
C SER A 149 -15.45 1.04 -8.26
N ILE A 150 -15.48 0.15 -7.26
CA ILE A 150 -15.62 0.55 -5.85
C ILE A 150 -14.48 1.48 -5.42
N ARG A 151 -13.22 1.14 -5.77
CA ARG A 151 -12.06 1.94 -5.37
C ARG A 151 -12.04 3.33 -6.03
N VAL A 152 -12.43 3.43 -7.29
CA VAL A 152 -12.52 4.70 -8.01
C VAL A 152 -13.67 5.54 -7.47
N THR A 153 -14.85 4.93 -7.25
CA THR A 153 -15.99 5.62 -6.64
C THR A 153 -15.63 6.16 -5.27
N PHE A 154 -15.00 5.37 -4.40
CA PHE A 154 -14.56 5.81 -3.08
C PHE A 154 -13.52 6.95 -3.15
N PHE A 155 -12.61 6.91 -4.13
CA PHE A 155 -11.65 7.99 -4.34
C PHE A 155 -12.34 9.29 -4.77
N ILE A 156 -13.31 9.22 -5.68
CA ILE A 156 -14.07 10.39 -6.14
C ILE A 156 -14.93 10.96 -4.99
N THR A 157 -15.62 10.11 -4.22
CA THR A 157 -16.45 10.59 -3.10
C THR A 157 -15.60 11.25 -2.01
N MET A 158 -14.41 10.74 -1.73
CA MET A 158 -13.44 11.42 -0.86
C MET A 158 -13.11 12.83 -1.34
N ILE A 159 -12.77 12.98 -2.61
CA ILE A 159 -12.43 14.29 -3.20
C ILE A 159 -13.63 15.24 -3.11
N VAL A 160 -14.81 14.79 -3.54
CA VAL A 160 -16.02 15.62 -3.56
C VAL A 160 -16.36 16.09 -2.16
N THR A 161 -16.45 15.19 -1.17
CA THR A 161 -16.79 15.56 0.22
C THR A 161 -15.74 16.47 0.88
N SER A 162 -14.46 16.29 0.57
CA SER A 162 -13.40 17.17 1.08
C SER A 162 -13.47 18.57 0.48
N ILE A 163 -13.84 18.72 -0.80
CA ILE A 163 -13.97 20.02 -1.47
C ILE A 163 -15.30 20.71 -1.14
N THR A 164 -16.40 19.98 -0.97
CA THR A 164 -17.72 20.59 -0.73
C THR A 164 -17.95 20.94 0.74
N TRP A 165 -17.55 20.06 1.65
CA TRP A 165 -17.85 20.17 3.09
C TRP A 165 -16.62 20.37 3.96
N GLY A 166 -15.40 20.37 3.39
CA GLY A 166 -14.17 20.40 4.18
C GLY A 166 -13.98 19.15 5.05
N PHE A 167 -14.74 18.08 4.74
CA PHE A 167 -14.82 16.90 5.58
C PHE A 167 -13.95 15.77 5.02
N ALA A 168 -13.10 15.21 5.87
CA ALA A 168 -12.25 14.09 5.53
C ALA A 168 -12.90 12.77 5.95
N LEU A 169 -13.73 12.18 5.08
CA LEU A 169 -14.40 10.89 5.32
C LEU A 169 -13.43 9.80 5.83
N PHE A 170 -12.21 9.75 5.30
CA PHE A 170 -11.23 8.74 5.68
C PHE A 170 -10.76 8.93 7.11
N SER A 171 -10.78 10.14 7.67
CA SER A 171 -10.31 10.38 9.04
C SER A 171 -11.08 9.55 10.06
N ILE A 172 -12.36 9.26 9.78
CA ILE A 172 -13.19 8.36 10.57
C ILE A 172 -12.82 6.90 10.31
N ILE A 173 -12.72 6.53 9.04
CA ILE A 173 -12.56 5.13 8.62
C ILE A 173 -11.07 4.71 8.62
N ASN A 174 -10.15 5.53 9.14
CA ASN A 174 -8.71 5.34 8.98
C ASN A 174 -8.19 4.16 9.85
N PRO A 175 -7.89 2.98 9.26
CA PRO A 175 -7.34 1.87 10.02
C PRO A 175 -5.87 2.10 10.42
N PHE A 176 -5.17 3.04 9.78
CA PHE A 176 -3.78 3.34 10.10
C PHE A 176 -3.63 3.92 11.51
N LYS A 177 -4.66 4.62 12.02
CA LYS A 177 -4.68 5.13 13.41
C LYS A 177 -4.53 4.01 14.44
N ALA A 178 -4.97 2.78 14.14
CA ALA A 178 -4.85 1.64 15.06
C ALA A 178 -3.40 1.28 15.40
N PHE A 179 -2.43 1.61 14.54
CA PHE A 179 -1.01 1.34 14.78
C PHE A 179 -0.34 2.36 15.72
N SER A 180 -0.97 3.52 15.96
CA SER A 180 -0.48 4.55 16.91
C SER A 180 -0.77 4.21 18.38
N ILE A 181 -0.90 2.93 18.72
CA ILE A 181 -1.34 2.48 20.05
C ILE A 181 -0.38 2.87 21.16
N PHE A 182 0.93 2.82 20.88
CA PHE A 182 1.97 3.22 21.83
C PHE A 182 1.97 4.73 22.11
N GLN A 183 1.61 5.55 21.11
CA GLN A 183 1.57 7.01 21.25
C GLN A 183 0.31 7.50 21.99
N ASN A 184 -0.79 6.76 21.88
CA ASN A 184 -2.09 7.16 22.42
C ASN A 184 -2.48 6.36 23.68
N ILE A 185 -1.50 5.87 24.43
CA ILE A 185 -1.72 5.03 25.62
C ILE A 185 -2.55 5.74 26.71
N LEU A 186 -2.45 7.08 26.78
CA LEU A 186 -3.16 7.92 27.73
C LEU A 186 -4.63 8.18 27.35
N ASN A 187 -5.01 7.98 26.08
CA ASN A 187 -6.38 8.21 25.58
C ASN A 187 -6.84 7.06 24.67
N PRO A 188 -6.98 5.83 25.19
CA PRO A 188 -7.24 4.64 24.38
C PRO A 188 -8.62 4.66 23.70
N VAL A 189 -9.57 5.46 24.21
CA VAL A 189 -10.93 5.58 23.66
C VAL A 189 -10.90 6.03 22.19
N VAL A 190 -9.94 6.87 21.81
CA VAL A 190 -9.79 7.37 20.43
C VAL A 190 -9.41 6.25 19.44
N LEU A 191 -8.87 5.13 19.93
CA LEU A 191 -8.40 4.01 19.12
C LEU A 191 -9.43 2.91 18.91
N ILE A 192 -10.55 2.90 19.65
CA ILE A 192 -11.55 1.83 19.60
C ILE A 192 -12.08 1.62 18.17
N VAL A 193 -12.52 2.69 17.52
CA VAL A 193 -13.06 2.64 16.15
C VAL A 193 -11.98 2.22 15.13
N PRO A 194 -10.78 2.84 15.08
CA PRO A 194 -9.70 2.38 14.21
C PRO A 194 -9.30 0.91 14.40
N ILE A 195 -9.21 0.43 15.64
CA ILE A 195 -8.85 -0.96 15.95
C ILE A 195 -9.94 -1.91 15.44
N LEU A 196 -11.21 -1.60 15.68
CA LEU A 196 -12.33 -2.40 15.20
C LEU A 196 -12.34 -2.52 13.67
N ILE A 197 -12.10 -1.41 12.97
CA ILE A 197 -11.97 -1.39 11.50
C ILE A 197 -10.76 -2.21 11.05
N LEU A 198 -9.60 -2.06 11.71
CA LEU A 198 -8.40 -2.84 11.40
C LEU A 198 -8.68 -4.35 11.54
N VAL A 199 -9.26 -4.78 12.66
CA VAL A 199 -9.61 -6.19 12.90
C VAL A 199 -10.56 -6.70 11.82
N LEU A 200 -11.60 -5.94 11.47
CA LEU A 200 -12.54 -6.31 10.39
C LEU A 200 -11.83 -6.49 9.04
N ILE A 201 -10.89 -5.60 8.71
CA ILE A 201 -10.07 -5.69 7.48
C ILE A 201 -9.19 -6.94 7.52
N LEU A 202 -8.55 -7.23 8.64
CA LEU A 202 -7.66 -8.39 8.80
C LEU A 202 -8.43 -9.71 8.71
N ILE A 203 -9.61 -9.80 9.33
CA ILE A 203 -10.52 -10.95 9.20
C ILE A 203 -10.95 -11.12 7.73
N SER A 204 -11.36 -10.01 7.08
CA SER A 204 -11.71 -10.02 5.66
C SER A 204 -10.55 -10.47 4.76
N SER A 205 -9.31 -10.20 5.18
CA SER A 205 -8.09 -10.59 4.45
C SER A 205 -7.82 -12.10 4.44
N ILE A 206 -8.53 -12.87 5.26
CA ILE A 206 -8.51 -14.34 5.20
C ILE A 206 -9.25 -14.82 3.95
N PHE A 207 -10.37 -14.17 3.61
CA PHE A 207 -11.24 -14.57 2.51
C PHE A 207 -10.87 -13.91 1.17
N ILE A 208 -10.48 -12.64 1.23
CA ILE A 208 -10.15 -11.80 0.07
C ILE A 208 -8.68 -11.39 0.15
N TYR A 209 -7.96 -11.41 -0.97
CA TYR A 209 -6.58 -10.93 -0.99
C TYR A 209 -6.52 -9.40 -0.83
N ARG A 210 -5.96 -8.92 0.29
CA ARG A 210 -5.72 -7.49 0.59
C ARG A 210 -6.96 -6.60 0.34
N PRO A 211 -8.08 -6.81 1.06
CA PRO A 211 -9.35 -6.14 0.79
C PRO A 211 -9.23 -4.61 0.88
N TRP A 212 -8.48 -4.08 1.85
CA TRP A 212 -8.32 -2.64 1.98
C TRP A 212 -7.58 -2.03 0.79
N CYS A 213 -6.43 -2.62 0.42
CA CYS A 213 -5.61 -2.12 -0.68
C CYS A 213 -6.30 -2.27 -2.04
N THR A 214 -7.19 -3.26 -2.18
CA THR A 214 -7.89 -3.54 -3.44
C THR A 214 -9.24 -2.84 -3.57
N ILE A 215 -9.92 -2.50 -2.47
CA ILE A 215 -11.29 -1.97 -2.51
C ILE A 215 -11.37 -0.51 -2.06
N LEU A 216 -10.68 -0.12 -0.98
CA LEU A 216 -10.93 1.16 -0.31
C LEU A 216 -9.73 2.11 -0.28
N CYS A 217 -8.50 1.64 -0.48
CA CYS A 217 -7.32 2.48 -0.34
C CYS A 217 -7.22 3.51 -1.48
N PRO A 218 -7.31 4.83 -1.19
CA PRO A 218 -7.23 5.87 -2.22
C PRO A 218 -5.82 5.96 -2.84
N PHE A 219 -4.77 5.76 -2.04
CA PHE A 219 -3.41 5.61 -2.57
C PHE A 219 -3.29 4.37 -3.47
N GLY A 220 -4.06 3.33 -3.22
CA GLY A 220 -4.15 2.16 -4.10
C GLY A 220 -4.74 2.49 -5.48
N THR A 221 -5.56 3.54 -5.60
CA THR A 221 -6.07 4.05 -6.89
C THR A 221 -4.97 4.78 -7.65
N VAL A 222 -4.27 5.70 -6.98
CA VAL A 222 -3.13 6.43 -7.57
C VAL A 222 -2.05 5.45 -8.00
N ALA A 223 -1.64 4.56 -7.10
CA ALA A 223 -0.65 3.52 -7.36
C ALA A 223 -1.07 2.57 -8.48
N TRP A 224 -2.38 2.36 -8.71
CA TRP A 224 -2.87 1.56 -9.83
C TRP A 224 -2.71 2.24 -11.17
N LEU A 225 -2.98 3.53 -11.21
CA LEU A 225 -2.84 4.32 -12.41
C LEU A 225 -1.36 4.46 -12.79
N THR A 226 -0.51 4.72 -11.80
CA THR A 226 0.92 4.96 -12.01
C THR A 226 1.70 3.68 -12.26
N SER A 227 1.39 2.57 -11.56
CA SER A 227 2.14 1.31 -11.74
C SER A 227 1.94 0.69 -13.12
N ARG A 228 0.93 1.10 -13.90
CA ARG A 228 0.82 0.72 -15.32
C ARG A 228 2.04 1.17 -16.12
N PHE A 229 2.67 2.27 -15.74
CA PHE A 229 3.85 2.83 -16.38
C PHE A 229 5.16 2.42 -15.71
N SER A 230 5.13 1.46 -14.77
CA SER A 230 6.32 1.17 -14.00
C SER A 230 7.47 0.59 -14.85
N PHE A 231 8.69 1.03 -14.57
CA PHE A 231 9.89 0.56 -15.27
C PHE A 231 10.23 -0.90 -14.89
N PHE A 232 10.31 -1.19 -13.58
CA PHE A 232 10.64 -2.53 -13.11
C PHE A 232 9.40 -3.43 -13.05
N LYS A 233 9.25 -4.30 -14.05
CA LYS A 233 8.17 -5.31 -14.11
C LYS A 233 8.73 -6.71 -14.24
N LEU A 234 8.08 -7.67 -13.58
CA LEU A 234 8.37 -9.08 -13.78
C LEU A 234 7.82 -9.54 -15.14
N ARG A 235 8.71 -10.07 -15.98
CA ARG A 235 8.39 -10.70 -17.27
C ARG A 235 8.91 -12.12 -17.31
N ARG A 236 8.42 -12.85 -18.32
CA ARG A 236 8.88 -14.20 -18.63
C ARG A 236 9.97 -14.09 -19.69
N ASN A 237 11.04 -14.85 -19.52
CA ASN A 237 12.05 -15.04 -20.55
C ASN A 237 11.75 -16.27 -21.41
N ASP A 238 12.64 -16.56 -22.35
CA ASP A 238 12.48 -17.63 -23.34
C ASP A 238 12.51 -19.04 -22.73
N ASN A 239 13.03 -19.19 -21.51
CA ASN A 239 13.04 -20.48 -20.78
C ASN A 239 11.64 -20.88 -20.26
N CYS A 240 10.59 -20.11 -20.54
CA CYS A 240 9.26 -20.41 -20.05
C CYS A 240 8.61 -21.60 -20.76
N THR A 241 8.36 -22.68 -20.00
CA THR A 241 7.66 -23.89 -20.47
C THR A 241 6.14 -23.76 -20.58
N LYS A 242 5.57 -22.56 -20.43
CA LYS A 242 4.11 -22.29 -20.47
C LYS A 242 3.26 -23.14 -19.51
N CYS A 243 3.83 -23.66 -18.41
CA CYS A 243 3.15 -24.52 -17.43
C CYS A 243 2.04 -23.85 -16.58
N GLN A 244 1.83 -22.53 -16.71
CA GLN A 244 0.83 -21.72 -15.98
C GLN A 244 0.91 -21.76 -14.44
N ALA A 245 1.98 -22.30 -13.84
CA ALA A 245 2.15 -22.35 -12.38
C ALA A 245 2.09 -20.93 -11.75
N CYS A 246 2.72 -19.96 -12.40
CA CYS A 246 2.71 -18.55 -11.98
C CYS A 246 1.32 -17.90 -12.03
N GLU A 247 0.45 -18.32 -12.95
CA GLU A 247 -0.92 -17.79 -13.07
C GLU A 247 -1.82 -18.36 -11.98
N LYS A 248 -1.71 -19.67 -11.71
CA LYS A 248 -2.47 -20.35 -10.66
C LYS A 248 -2.17 -19.82 -9.26
N VAL A 249 -0.95 -19.34 -9.04
CA VAL A 249 -0.49 -18.82 -7.73
C VAL A 249 -0.74 -17.33 -7.55
N CYS A 250 -0.95 -16.58 -8.63
CA CYS A 250 -1.04 -15.13 -8.59
C CYS A 250 -2.34 -14.68 -7.92
N PRO A 251 -2.29 -14.01 -6.76
CA PRO A 251 -3.50 -13.62 -6.04
C PRO A 251 -4.34 -12.57 -6.78
N THR A 252 -3.70 -11.72 -7.59
CA THR A 252 -4.36 -10.65 -8.36
C THR A 252 -4.62 -11.02 -9.81
N SER A 253 -4.31 -12.25 -10.23
CA SER A 253 -4.47 -12.74 -11.61
C SER A 253 -3.78 -11.85 -12.67
N GLU A 254 -2.64 -11.24 -12.34
CA GLU A 254 -1.86 -10.39 -13.24
C GLU A 254 -0.65 -11.13 -13.84
N ALA A 255 -0.42 -12.41 -13.54
CA ALA A 255 0.79 -13.11 -13.97
C ALA A 255 0.84 -13.48 -15.47
N PHE A 256 -0.27 -13.36 -16.23
CA PHE A 256 -0.33 -13.68 -17.66
C PHE A 256 0.58 -12.79 -18.54
N ILE A 257 0.82 -13.21 -19.79
CA ILE A 257 1.88 -12.66 -20.67
C ILE A 257 1.63 -11.17 -20.95
N ASN A 258 0.45 -10.84 -21.47
CA ASN A 258 0.11 -9.48 -21.92
C ASN A 258 -0.50 -8.60 -20.81
N SER A 259 -0.21 -8.92 -19.54
CA SER A 259 -0.65 -8.09 -18.42
C SER A 259 0.21 -6.84 -18.32
N ASN A 260 -0.44 -5.69 -18.16
CA ASN A 260 0.24 -4.42 -17.86
C ASN A 260 0.83 -4.37 -16.43
N LYS A 261 0.66 -5.44 -15.64
CA LYS A 261 1.08 -5.59 -14.23
C LYS A 261 0.58 -4.47 -13.31
N SER A 262 -0.48 -3.77 -13.71
CA SER A 262 -1.01 -2.62 -12.97
C SER A 262 -1.40 -2.98 -11.55
N ARG A 263 -1.89 -4.21 -11.27
CA ARG A 263 -2.25 -4.67 -9.91
C ARG A 263 -1.25 -5.68 -9.34
N CYS A 264 -0.05 -5.76 -9.89
CA CYS A 264 0.99 -6.60 -9.33
C CYS A 264 1.55 -5.94 -8.06
N TYR A 265 1.48 -6.64 -6.92
CA TYR A 265 2.13 -6.23 -5.67
C TYR A 265 3.58 -6.73 -5.56
N LEU A 266 4.13 -7.39 -6.57
CA LEU A 266 5.50 -7.92 -6.52
C LEU A 266 5.75 -8.85 -5.30
N CYS A 267 4.74 -9.62 -4.87
CA CYS A 267 4.78 -10.53 -3.73
C CYS A 267 5.72 -11.75 -3.87
N ASN A 268 6.50 -11.83 -4.97
CA ASN A 268 7.47 -12.89 -5.29
C ASN A 268 6.94 -14.34 -5.44
N ARG A 269 5.66 -14.64 -5.15
CA ARG A 269 5.11 -16.02 -5.25
C ARG A 269 5.27 -16.67 -6.62
N CYS A 270 5.17 -15.88 -7.69
CA CYS A 270 5.32 -16.39 -9.06
C CYS A 270 6.76 -16.81 -9.38
N VAL A 271 7.75 -16.09 -8.84
CA VAL A 271 9.18 -16.41 -8.99
C VAL A 271 9.50 -17.68 -8.19
N GLU A 272 9.03 -17.77 -6.94
CA GLU A 272 9.28 -18.91 -6.04
C GLU A 272 8.72 -20.24 -6.59
N ILE A 273 7.58 -20.23 -7.29
CA ILE A 273 6.93 -21.45 -7.81
C ILE A 273 7.42 -21.86 -9.21
N CYS A 274 8.23 -21.04 -9.89
CA CYS A 274 8.57 -21.27 -11.29
C CYS A 274 9.60 -22.42 -11.43
N PRO A 275 9.26 -23.56 -12.05
CA PRO A 275 10.20 -24.69 -12.17
C PRO A 275 11.37 -24.39 -13.11
N ALA A 276 11.17 -23.51 -14.09
CA ALA A 276 12.17 -23.14 -15.09
C ALA A 276 12.96 -21.86 -14.72
N ASN A 277 12.73 -21.28 -13.54
CA ASN A 277 13.32 -19.99 -13.13
C ASN A 277 13.19 -18.86 -14.18
N ALA A 278 12.12 -18.93 -14.97
CA ALA A 278 11.90 -18.10 -16.17
C ALA A 278 11.29 -16.72 -15.88
N ILE A 279 11.10 -16.35 -14.62
CA ILE A 279 10.52 -15.06 -14.22
C ILE A 279 11.63 -14.16 -13.69
N GLU A 280 11.78 -12.99 -14.31
CA GLU A 280 12.79 -12.00 -13.94
C GLU A 280 12.31 -10.58 -14.22
N PHE A 281 13.03 -9.59 -13.69
CA PHE A 281 12.77 -8.20 -14.04
C PHE A 281 13.18 -7.94 -15.49
N ASP A 282 12.29 -7.26 -16.21
CA ASP A 282 12.55 -6.79 -17.57
C ASP A 282 13.81 -5.92 -17.59
N LYS A 283 14.87 -6.39 -18.26
CA LYS A 283 16.12 -5.64 -18.45
C LYS A 283 16.07 -4.73 -19.67
N ASN A 284 15.03 -4.86 -20.51
CA ASN A 284 14.98 -4.23 -21.82
C ASN A 284 13.86 -3.18 -21.87
N LYS A 285 14.22 -1.95 -21.52
CA LYS A 285 13.80 -0.75 -22.23
C LYS A 285 14.76 0.40 -21.99
#